data_AF-A0A562YFU0-F1
#
_entry.id   AF-A0A562YFU0-F1
#
_cell.length_a   1.000
_cell.length_b   1.000
_cell.length_c   1.000
_cell.angle_alpha   90.00
_cell.angle_beta   90.00
_cell.angle_gamma   90.00
#
_symmetry.space_group_name_H-M   'P 1'
#
loop_
_entity.id
_entity.type
_entity.pdbx_description
1 polymer ?
#
loop_
_entity_poly.entity_id
_entity_poly.type
_entity_poly.pdbx_seq_one_letter_code
_entity_poly.pdbx_strand_id
1 'polypeptide(L)'
;MQRKLGFLFLLIFTFSASFSQSKIEKSETSLKKQKNNASTSTKRSHNLNNDNDSFGEMLVIETFGRLAINIIAYTAYGILVEMPFERDSPSSSAILTKHPYLNSNKGNYSYEWNDYSAVGRTTISSRYVFENTQLNGNHVNVDIRFYNRLALELDYLQLWENNPNFGYQTLAIYTALIKYHRIRTKQFDGWWGLGASYVDGNVDDFGFSLGLGAELFLGKPISIEANYNQTFINNNAINKFTALMNYYNRPFKLSGGYQSLKIGDQIFSTPTIGLSVSF
;
A
#
# COMPACT_ATOMS: atom_id res chain seq x y z
N MET A 1 11.21 22.03 -47.19
CA MET A 1 10.09 21.74 -46.27
C MET A 1 10.53 20.61 -45.35
N GLN A 2 11.12 20.88 -44.18
CA GLN A 2 10.46 21.13 -42.88
C GLN A 2 9.37 20.07 -42.61
N ARG A 3 9.42 19.21 -41.58
CA ARG A 3 9.88 19.40 -40.19
C ARG A 3 10.41 18.08 -39.60
N LYS A 4 11.56 18.15 -38.91
CA LYS A 4 11.99 17.17 -37.91
C LYS A 4 11.25 17.48 -36.61
N LEU A 5 10.49 16.54 -36.07
CA LEU A 5 9.86 16.67 -34.75
C LEU A 5 10.83 16.11 -33.71
N GLY A 6 11.50 17.01 -32.99
CA GLY A 6 12.34 16.66 -31.85
C GLY A 6 11.48 16.45 -30.62
N PHE A 7 11.65 15.32 -29.94
CA PHE A 7 11.24 15.12 -28.56
C PHE A 7 12.52 14.91 -27.74
N LEU A 8 12.97 15.97 -27.06
CA LEU A 8 14.05 15.92 -26.09
C LEU A 8 13.40 15.81 -24.71
N PHE A 9 13.37 14.61 -24.14
CA PHE A 9 12.94 14.39 -22.76
C PHE A 9 14.12 14.76 -21.85
N LEU A 10 14.13 16.01 -21.35
CA LEU A 10 15.15 16.48 -20.43
C LEU A 10 14.78 16.02 -19.01
N LEU A 11 15.34 14.89 -18.59
CA LEU A 11 15.17 14.34 -17.25
C LEU A 11 16.16 15.04 -16.31
N ILE A 12 15.70 16.09 -15.63
CA ILE A 12 16.50 16.80 -14.63
C ILE A 12 16.55 15.93 -13.37
N PHE A 13 17.62 15.14 -13.24
CA PHE A 13 18.04 14.56 -11.96
C PHE A 13 18.81 15.64 -11.21
N THR A 14 18.17 16.35 -10.28
CA THR A 14 18.87 17.16 -9.28
C THR A 14 19.49 16.22 -8.24
N PHE A 15 20.73 15.79 -8.50
CA PHE A 15 21.52 15.02 -7.56
C PHE A 15 21.97 15.93 -6.42
N SER A 16 21.20 15.96 -5.33
CA SER A 16 21.55 16.67 -4.11
C SER A 16 22.51 15.78 -3.30
N ALA A 17 23.82 15.97 -3.46
CA ALA A 17 24.83 15.31 -2.62
C ALA A 17 24.80 15.93 -1.21
N SER A 18 23.89 15.43 -0.35
CA SER A 18 23.90 15.76 1.07
C SER A 18 24.83 14.79 1.79
N PHE A 19 26.06 15.23 2.03
CA PHE A 19 27.00 14.60 2.96
C PHE A 19 26.52 14.83 4.39
N SER A 20 25.79 13.87 4.93
CA SER A 20 25.34 13.84 6.33
C SER A 20 24.78 12.45 6.54
N GLN A 21 25.39 11.62 7.40
CA GLN A 21 24.93 10.34 8.02
C GLN A 21 24.09 9.37 7.13
N SER A 22 24.33 8.05 7.22
CA SER A 22 23.57 7.06 6.44
C SER A 22 22.05 7.26 6.57
N LYS A 23 21.36 7.15 5.44
CA LYS A 23 19.92 7.40 5.33
C LYS A 23 19.11 6.39 6.16
N ILE A 24 19.55 5.14 6.19
CA ILE A 24 19.01 4.10 7.08
C ILE A 24 19.14 4.56 8.54
N GLU A 25 20.34 4.92 9.01
CA GLU A 25 20.57 5.37 10.39
C GLU A 25 19.66 6.51 10.82
N LYS A 26 19.54 7.52 9.94
CA LYS A 26 18.69 8.69 10.18
C LYS A 26 17.23 8.29 10.35
N SER A 27 16.78 7.37 9.51
CA SER A 27 15.40 6.88 9.55
C SER A 27 15.11 6.14 10.86
N GLU A 28 16.01 5.24 11.28
CA GLU A 28 15.86 4.50 12.55
C GLU A 28 15.94 5.43 13.76
N THR A 29 16.88 6.38 13.74
CA THR A 29 17.05 7.38 14.80
C THR A 29 15.82 8.26 14.94
N SER A 30 15.21 8.68 13.83
CA SER A 30 13.99 9.49 13.85
C SER A 30 12.81 8.73 14.46
N LEU A 31 12.64 7.46 14.10
CA LEU A 31 11.61 6.59 14.68
C LEU A 31 11.78 6.42 16.20
N LYS A 32 13.03 6.31 16.68
CA LYS A 32 13.34 6.21 18.12
C LYS A 32 13.18 7.51 18.89
N LYS A 33 13.62 8.65 18.34
CA LYS A 33 13.55 9.94 19.04
C LYS A 33 12.12 10.29 19.45
N GLN A 34 11.14 9.95 18.63
CA GLN A 34 9.73 10.14 18.95
C GLN A 34 9.19 9.15 20.00
N LYS A 35 9.71 7.92 20.07
CA LYS A 35 9.44 6.99 21.19
C LYS A 35 9.80 7.62 22.55
N ASN A 36 10.95 8.29 22.62
CA ASN A 36 11.44 8.90 23.86
C ASN A 36 10.71 10.19 24.25
N ASN A 37 10.08 10.89 23.31
CA ASN A 37 9.29 12.10 23.59
C ASN A 37 7.84 11.78 24.00
N ALA A 38 7.37 10.55 23.80
CA ALA A 38 6.02 10.12 24.15
C ALA A 38 5.80 9.92 25.68
N SER A 39 6.86 9.98 26.49
CA SER A 39 6.81 9.71 27.94
C SER A 39 6.65 10.94 28.83
N THR A 40 6.37 12.12 28.28
CA THR A 40 6.14 13.35 29.08
C THR A 40 4.79 13.99 28.77
N SER A 41 3.69 13.28 29.01
CA SER A 41 2.39 13.95 29.15
C SER A 41 2.27 14.49 30.59
N THR A 42 2.60 15.75 30.79
CA THR A 42 2.17 16.47 32.00
C THR A 42 0.65 16.46 32.01
N LYS A 43 0.03 15.72 32.94
CA LYS A 43 -1.42 15.78 33.16
C LYS A 43 -1.79 17.20 33.56
N ARG A 44 -2.20 18.04 32.60
CA ARG A 44 -2.96 19.25 32.90
C ARG A 44 -4.37 18.80 33.27
N SER A 45 -4.68 18.85 34.56
CA SER A 45 -6.04 18.76 35.04
C SER A 45 -6.82 19.96 34.50
N HIS A 46 -7.64 19.74 33.48
CA HIS A 46 -8.68 20.69 33.14
C HIS A 46 -9.76 20.59 34.21
N ASN A 47 -9.93 21.65 35.00
CA ASN A 47 -11.17 21.86 35.74
C ASN A 47 -12.31 21.93 34.72
N LEU A 48 -13.19 20.94 34.74
CA LEU A 48 -14.46 21.00 34.05
C LEU A 48 -15.33 21.98 34.82
N ASN A 49 -15.41 23.22 34.33
CA ASN A 49 -16.56 24.05 34.65
C ASN A 49 -17.79 23.36 34.03
N ASN A 50 -18.72 23.02 34.91
CA ASN A 50 -19.96 22.37 34.57
C ASN A 50 -20.91 23.45 34.03
N ASP A 51 -20.89 23.67 32.72
CA ASP A 51 -21.92 24.46 32.07
C ASP A 51 -23.16 23.57 31.90
N ASN A 52 -24.29 24.06 32.42
CA ASN A 52 -25.58 23.40 32.34
C ASN A 52 -26.12 23.55 30.91
N ASP A 53 -25.77 22.60 30.04
CA ASP A 53 -26.29 22.61 28.67
C ASP A 53 -27.79 22.30 28.65
N SER A 54 -28.50 23.18 27.95
CA SER A 54 -29.96 23.27 27.96
C SER A 54 -30.59 22.07 27.25
N PHE A 55 -31.78 21.68 27.71
CA PHE A 55 -32.62 20.60 27.18
C PHE A 55 -32.85 20.65 25.64
N GLY A 56 -32.69 21.82 25.01
CA GLY A 56 -32.80 21.99 23.56
C GLY A 56 -31.61 21.47 22.74
N GLU A 57 -30.40 21.47 23.31
CA GLU A 57 -29.17 21.03 22.62
C GLU A 57 -29.08 19.50 22.56
N MET A 58 -29.54 18.83 23.62
CA MET A 58 -29.69 17.36 23.66
C MET A 58 -30.64 16.85 22.57
N LEU A 59 -31.77 17.53 22.32
CA LEU A 59 -32.75 17.11 21.30
C LEU A 59 -32.24 17.32 19.86
N VAL A 60 -31.49 18.40 19.60
CA VAL A 60 -30.90 18.66 18.28
C VAL A 60 -29.75 17.69 18.00
N ILE A 61 -28.89 17.42 18.98
CA ILE A 61 -27.79 16.44 18.87
C ILE A 61 -28.35 15.01 18.74
N GLU A 62 -29.37 14.63 19.51
CA GLU A 62 -29.96 13.30 19.40
C GLU A 62 -30.70 13.08 18.07
N THR A 63 -31.40 14.10 17.55
CA THR A 63 -32.20 13.95 16.32
C THR A 63 -31.35 14.13 15.06
N PHE A 64 -30.62 15.24 14.95
CA PHE A 64 -29.79 15.52 13.78
C PHE A 64 -28.44 14.81 13.84
N GLY A 65 -27.85 14.65 15.03
CA GLY A 65 -26.62 13.87 15.19
C GLY A 65 -26.82 12.40 14.88
N ARG A 66 -27.94 11.79 15.29
CA ARG A 66 -28.25 10.39 14.91
C ARG A 66 -28.49 10.24 13.41
N LEU A 67 -29.16 11.20 12.77
CA LEU A 67 -29.30 11.20 11.30
C LEU A 67 -27.94 11.35 10.61
N ALA A 68 -27.09 12.27 11.06
CA ALA A 68 -25.75 12.45 10.51
C ALA A 68 -24.89 11.19 10.68
N ILE A 69 -24.89 10.58 11.87
CA ILE A 69 -24.18 9.32 12.15
C ILE A 69 -24.70 8.21 11.24
N ASN A 70 -26.01 8.08 11.07
CA ASN A 70 -26.58 7.04 10.21
C ASN A 70 -26.18 7.24 8.75
N ILE A 71 -26.21 8.48 8.23
CA ILE A 71 -25.77 8.79 6.86
C ILE A 71 -24.28 8.46 6.71
N ILE A 72 -23.44 8.91 7.65
CA ILE A 72 -22.00 8.65 7.63
C ILE A 72 -21.73 7.15 7.69
N ALA A 73 -22.38 6.42 8.61
CA ALA A 73 -22.20 4.98 8.77
C ALA A 73 -22.66 4.22 7.51
N TYR A 74 -23.80 4.61 6.93
CA TYR A 74 -24.32 4.00 5.71
C TYR A 74 -23.40 4.25 4.51
N THR A 75 -22.95 5.50 4.32
CA THR A 75 -22.01 5.86 3.25
C THR A 75 -20.66 5.17 3.45
N ALA A 76 -20.12 5.16 4.67
CA ALA A 76 -18.87 4.48 5.00
C ALA A 76 -18.96 2.98 4.74
N TYR A 77 -20.06 2.33 5.17
CA TYR A 77 -20.31 0.92 4.90
C TYR A 77 -20.33 0.64 3.39
N GLY A 78 -21.05 1.46 2.61
CA GLY A 78 -21.14 1.27 1.17
C GLY A 78 -19.81 1.47 0.43
N ILE A 79 -18.98 2.40 0.90
CA ILE A 79 -17.63 2.62 0.35
C ILE A 79 -16.71 1.44 0.69
N LEU A 80 -16.72 1.00 1.94
CA LEU A 80 -15.80 -0.03 2.44
C LEU A 80 -16.20 -1.44 2.03
N VAL A 81 -17.49 -1.76 2.02
CA VAL A 81 -17.98 -3.14 1.84
C VAL A 81 -18.62 -3.32 0.47
N GLU A 82 -19.82 -2.77 0.29
CA GLU A 82 -20.62 -2.86 -0.94
C GLU A 82 -21.86 -1.95 -0.82
N MET A 83 -22.18 -1.20 -1.87
CA MET A 83 -23.42 -0.43 -1.94
C MET A 83 -24.60 -1.33 -2.33
N PRO A 84 -25.84 -1.05 -1.89
CA PRO A 84 -26.99 -1.91 -2.24
C PRO A 84 -27.24 -2.07 -3.74
N PHE A 85 -27.01 -1.03 -4.54
CA PHE A 85 -27.16 -1.09 -5.99
C PHE A 85 -26.04 -1.89 -6.69
N GLU A 86 -24.94 -2.18 -6.00
CA GLU A 86 -23.84 -3.02 -6.52
C GLU A 86 -24.14 -4.51 -6.36
N ARG A 87 -25.13 -4.89 -5.51
CA ARG A 87 -25.45 -6.31 -5.23
C ARG A 87 -25.90 -7.07 -6.47
N ASP A 88 -26.69 -6.43 -7.32
CA ASP A 88 -27.20 -7.04 -8.55
C ASP A 88 -26.25 -6.85 -9.75
N SER A 89 -25.13 -6.14 -9.55
CA SER A 89 -24.11 -5.96 -10.58
C SER A 89 -23.28 -7.24 -10.78
N PRO A 90 -22.87 -7.59 -12.01
CA PRO A 90 -21.97 -8.72 -12.27
C PRO A 90 -20.64 -8.67 -11.49
N SER A 91 -20.23 -7.49 -11.01
CA SER A 91 -19.04 -7.33 -10.16
C SER A 91 -19.21 -7.92 -8.75
N SER A 92 -20.44 -8.05 -8.23
CA SER A 92 -20.70 -8.62 -6.90
C SER A 92 -20.40 -10.13 -6.87
N SER A 93 -20.67 -10.81 -8.00
CA SER A 93 -20.42 -12.24 -8.21
C SER A 93 -19.12 -12.51 -8.97
N ALA A 94 -18.20 -11.54 -9.02
CA ALA A 94 -16.92 -11.70 -9.69
C ALA A 94 -16.11 -12.88 -9.11
N ILE A 95 -15.60 -13.72 -10.02
CA ILE A 95 -14.85 -14.96 -9.75
C ILE A 95 -13.38 -14.71 -10.09
N LEU A 96 -12.48 -15.15 -9.21
CA LEU A 96 -11.03 -15.01 -9.42
C LEU A 96 -10.55 -15.84 -10.62
N THR A 97 -9.64 -15.29 -11.42
CA THR A 97 -8.98 -16.01 -12.51
C THR A 97 -7.68 -16.66 -12.02
N LYS A 98 -7.32 -17.83 -12.59
CA LYS A 98 -6.04 -18.52 -12.32
C LYS A 98 -4.85 -17.61 -12.58
N HIS A 99 -4.86 -16.85 -13.69
CA HIS A 99 -3.90 -15.79 -13.98
C HIS A 99 -4.56 -14.64 -14.75
N PRO A 100 -4.09 -13.39 -14.60
CA PRO A 100 -4.49 -12.31 -15.47
C PRO A 100 -4.21 -12.63 -16.94
N TYR A 101 -5.10 -12.16 -17.81
CA TYR A 101 -5.03 -12.38 -19.24
C TYR A 101 -4.99 -13.86 -19.67
N LEU A 102 -5.50 -14.84 -18.90
CA LEU A 102 -5.38 -16.29 -19.20
C LEU A 102 -6.16 -16.80 -20.44
N ASN A 103 -7.24 -16.17 -20.88
CA ASN A 103 -7.86 -16.51 -22.18
C ASN A 103 -8.68 -15.35 -22.79
N SER A 104 -8.42 -14.13 -22.35
CA SER A 104 -9.15 -12.94 -22.82
C SER A 104 -8.45 -11.67 -22.35
N ASN A 105 -8.97 -10.50 -22.72
CA ASN A 105 -8.55 -9.19 -22.21
C ASN A 105 -9.09 -8.91 -20.78
N LYS A 106 -9.20 -9.95 -19.95
CA LYS A 106 -9.66 -9.88 -18.55
C LYS A 106 -8.47 -9.95 -17.61
N GLY A 107 -8.50 -9.16 -16.54
CA GLY A 107 -7.53 -9.14 -15.46
C GLY A 107 -7.80 -10.20 -14.40
N ASN A 108 -7.87 -9.76 -13.14
CA ASN A 108 -8.00 -10.64 -11.97
C ASN A 108 -9.34 -11.37 -11.86
N TYR A 109 -10.40 -10.89 -12.52
CA TYR A 109 -11.76 -11.43 -12.34
C TYR A 109 -12.51 -11.72 -13.65
N SER A 110 -13.39 -12.74 -13.61
CA SER A 110 -14.42 -13.04 -14.59
C SER A 110 -15.81 -13.05 -13.94
N TYR A 111 -16.88 -12.96 -14.74
CA TYR A 111 -18.27 -13.03 -14.23
C TYR A 111 -18.91 -14.41 -14.45
N GLU A 112 -18.18 -15.30 -15.11
CA GLU A 112 -18.62 -16.66 -15.43
C GLU A 112 -17.54 -17.61 -14.95
N TRP A 113 -17.99 -18.73 -14.39
CA TRP A 113 -17.14 -19.85 -14.03
C TRP A 113 -16.72 -20.61 -15.30
N ASN A 114 -15.43 -20.90 -15.45
CA ASN A 114 -14.88 -21.66 -16.56
C ASN A 114 -13.55 -22.31 -16.16
N ASP A 115 -12.88 -22.98 -17.11
CA ASP A 115 -11.60 -23.66 -16.88
C ASP A 115 -10.45 -22.75 -16.41
N TYR A 116 -10.64 -21.42 -16.51
CA TYR A 116 -9.68 -20.39 -16.10
C TYR A 116 -10.04 -19.74 -14.76
N SER A 117 -11.15 -20.14 -14.15
CA SER A 117 -11.55 -19.72 -12.80
C SER A 117 -10.74 -20.45 -11.73
N ALA A 118 -10.54 -19.79 -10.60
CA ALA A 118 -9.82 -20.32 -9.45
C ALA A 118 -10.58 -19.98 -8.17
N VAL A 119 -10.61 -20.91 -7.21
CA VAL A 119 -11.16 -20.66 -5.86
C VAL A 119 -10.16 -19.85 -5.01
N GLY A 120 -8.87 -20.00 -5.30
CA GLY A 120 -7.78 -19.23 -4.72
C GLY A 120 -6.60 -19.18 -5.67
N ARG A 121 -5.71 -18.22 -5.43
CA ARG A 121 -4.49 -18.01 -6.22
C ARG A 121 -3.40 -17.48 -5.31
N THR A 122 -2.21 -18.05 -5.42
CA THR A 122 -1.04 -17.52 -4.72
C THR A 122 -0.10 -16.89 -5.73
N THR A 123 0.41 -15.71 -5.42
CA THR A 123 1.42 -15.02 -6.22
C THR A 123 2.62 -14.71 -5.37
N ILE A 124 3.79 -15.19 -5.79
CA ILE A 124 5.07 -14.86 -5.17
C ILE A 124 5.77 -13.88 -6.10
N SER A 125 6.24 -12.76 -5.54
CA SER A 125 6.94 -11.71 -6.24
C SER A 125 8.28 -11.44 -5.58
N SER A 126 9.33 -11.29 -6.39
CA SER A 126 10.63 -10.79 -5.96
C SER A 126 11.00 -9.58 -6.81
N ARG A 127 11.30 -8.47 -6.14
CA ARG A 127 11.65 -7.19 -6.76
C ARG A 127 12.96 -6.69 -6.18
N TYR A 128 13.86 -6.27 -7.06
CA TYR A 128 15.03 -5.52 -6.69
C TYR A 128 14.66 -4.03 -6.62
N VAL A 129 15.14 -3.34 -5.58
CA VAL A 129 14.97 -1.91 -5.38
C VAL A 129 16.34 -1.26 -5.24
N PHE A 130 16.52 -0.07 -5.80
CA PHE A 130 17.77 0.66 -5.71
C PHE A 130 17.51 2.16 -5.80
N GLU A 131 18.33 2.98 -5.14
CA GLU A 131 18.25 4.44 -5.24
C GLU A 131 19.53 5.02 -5.83
N ASN A 132 20.68 4.53 -5.40
CA ASN A 132 22.00 4.93 -5.87
C ASN A 132 22.97 3.73 -5.77
N THR A 133 24.26 3.95 -6.02
CA THR A 133 25.28 2.89 -5.94
C THR A 133 25.52 2.35 -4.53
N GLN A 134 25.05 3.06 -3.51
CA GLN A 134 25.25 2.76 -2.10
C GLN A 134 24.02 2.13 -1.45
N LEU A 135 22.81 2.41 -1.95
CA LEU A 135 21.54 1.98 -1.39
C LEU A 135 20.78 1.08 -2.36
N ASN A 136 20.62 -0.18 -1.95
CA ASN A 136 19.85 -1.18 -2.66
C ASN A 136 19.02 -2.05 -1.71
N GLY A 137 18.21 -2.93 -2.26
CA GLY A 137 17.31 -3.75 -1.48
C GLY A 137 16.63 -4.82 -2.28
N ASN A 138 16.03 -5.77 -1.55
CA ASN A 138 15.18 -6.81 -2.09
C ASN A 138 13.82 -6.72 -1.42
N HIS A 139 12.78 -6.89 -2.24
CA HIS A 139 11.40 -6.81 -1.84
C HIS A 139 10.69 -8.10 -2.27
N VAL A 140 10.38 -8.94 -1.30
CA VAL A 140 9.66 -10.19 -1.48
C VAL A 140 8.22 -9.99 -1.03
N ASN A 141 7.27 -10.44 -1.83
CA ASN A 141 5.85 -10.34 -1.53
C ASN A 141 5.15 -11.65 -1.89
N VAL A 142 4.30 -12.12 -1.00
CA VAL A 142 3.46 -13.30 -1.16
C VAL A 142 2.00 -12.87 -0.98
N ASP A 143 1.21 -12.97 -2.03
CA ASP A 143 -0.22 -12.61 -2.06
C ASP A 143 -1.06 -13.89 -2.25
N ILE A 144 -1.79 -14.28 -1.22
CA ILE A 144 -2.64 -15.48 -1.20
C ILE A 144 -4.09 -15.03 -1.25
N ARG A 145 -4.74 -15.14 -2.40
CA ARG A 145 -6.15 -14.77 -2.61
C ARG A 145 -7.06 -15.97 -2.42
N PHE A 146 -8.19 -15.77 -1.73
CA PHE A 146 -9.17 -16.80 -1.45
C PHE A 146 -10.59 -16.22 -1.28
N TYR A 147 -11.62 -17.06 -1.41
CA TYR A 147 -13.04 -16.68 -1.31
C TYR A 147 -13.45 -15.48 -2.19
N ASN A 148 -12.80 -15.28 -3.35
CA ASN A 148 -13.06 -14.21 -4.33
C ASN A 148 -12.94 -12.74 -3.86
N ARG A 149 -12.86 -12.47 -2.55
CA ARG A 149 -12.82 -11.13 -1.95
C ARG A 149 -11.68 -10.94 -0.97
N LEU A 150 -11.11 -12.02 -0.43
CA LEU A 150 -10.10 -11.93 0.61
C LEU A 150 -8.72 -12.26 0.06
N ALA A 151 -7.71 -11.63 0.63
CA ALA A 151 -6.34 -12.04 0.44
C ALA A 151 -5.52 -11.86 1.72
N LEU A 152 -4.52 -12.71 1.88
CA LEU A 152 -3.45 -12.53 2.85
C LEU A 152 -2.19 -12.12 2.08
N GLU A 153 -1.66 -10.95 2.39
CA GLU A 153 -0.37 -10.48 1.89
C GLU A 153 0.68 -10.58 3.00
N LEU A 154 1.81 -11.20 2.65
CA LEU A 154 3.05 -11.18 3.43
C LEU A 154 4.11 -10.47 2.61
N ASP A 155 4.64 -9.38 3.14
CA ASP A 155 5.51 -8.46 2.45
C ASP A 155 6.79 -8.25 3.29
N TYR A 156 7.94 -8.43 2.65
CA TYR A 156 9.26 -8.32 3.24
C TYR A 156 10.12 -7.40 2.39
N LEU A 157 10.52 -6.27 2.97
CA LEU A 157 11.44 -5.33 2.36
C LEU A 157 12.73 -5.29 3.15
N GLN A 158 13.83 -5.65 2.50
CA GLN A 158 15.17 -5.52 3.04
C GLN A 158 15.92 -4.43 2.26
N LEU A 159 16.47 -3.46 2.98
CA LEU A 159 17.35 -2.42 2.46
C LEU A 159 18.76 -2.60 3.01
N TRP A 160 19.73 -2.28 2.19
CA TRP A 160 21.15 -2.24 2.52
C TRP A 160 21.72 -0.92 2.05
N GLU A 161 22.48 -0.27 2.92
CA GLU A 161 23.24 0.93 2.60
C GLU A 161 24.71 0.71 2.93
N ASN A 162 25.56 0.81 1.92
CA ASN A 162 27.01 0.78 2.10
C ASN A 162 27.56 2.20 1.96
N ASN A 163 27.80 2.85 3.10
CA ASN A 163 28.34 4.20 3.11
C ASN A 163 29.85 4.16 3.41
N PRO A 164 30.72 4.71 2.53
CA PRO A 164 32.17 4.71 2.74
C PRO A 164 32.62 5.33 4.06
N ASN A 165 31.82 6.26 4.61
CA ASN A 165 32.16 7.01 5.83
C ASN A 165 31.46 6.49 7.10
N PHE A 166 30.35 5.77 6.97
CA PHE A 166 29.48 5.38 8.11
C PHE A 166 29.25 3.86 8.20
N GLY A 167 29.93 3.07 7.37
CA GLY A 167 29.86 1.62 7.39
C GLY A 167 28.62 1.06 6.70
N TYR A 168 28.39 -0.23 6.95
CA TYR A 168 27.30 -0.99 6.37
C TYR A 168 26.09 -0.97 7.30
N GLN A 169 24.93 -0.58 6.78
CA GLN A 169 23.68 -0.49 7.52
C GLN A 169 22.57 -1.27 6.81
N THR A 170 21.66 -1.82 7.60
CA THR A 170 20.57 -2.68 7.12
C THR A 170 19.27 -2.28 7.77
N LEU A 171 18.17 -2.40 7.03
CA LEU A 171 16.83 -2.17 7.55
C LEU A 171 15.88 -3.19 6.93
N ALA A 172 15.14 -3.90 7.76
CA ALA A 172 14.13 -4.84 7.33
C ALA A 172 12.75 -4.42 7.82
N ILE A 173 11.75 -4.52 6.94
CA ILE A 173 10.34 -4.27 7.27
C ILE A 173 9.55 -5.50 6.84
N TYR A 174 8.88 -6.11 7.81
CA TYR A 174 7.94 -7.20 7.62
C TYR A 174 6.55 -6.62 7.72
N THR A 175 5.66 -6.96 6.80
CA THR A 175 4.26 -6.48 6.78
C THR A 175 3.35 -7.65 6.47
N ALA A 176 2.32 -7.84 7.29
CA ALA A 176 1.24 -8.78 7.05
C ALA A 176 -0.07 -8.02 6.94
N LEU A 177 -0.79 -8.17 5.83
CA LEU A 177 -2.08 -7.51 5.59
C LEU A 177 -3.15 -8.53 5.23
N ILE A 178 -4.31 -8.41 5.86
CA ILE A 178 -5.55 -9.02 5.39
C ILE A 178 -6.23 -7.99 4.49
N LYS A 179 -6.41 -8.34 3.21
CA LYS A 179 -7.02 -7.48 2.20
C LYS A 179 -8.45 -7.89 1.91
N TYR A 180 -9.27 -6.89 1.66
CA TYR A 180 -10.62 -7.02 1.11
C TYR A 180 -10.68 -6.34 -0.26
N HIS A 181 -10.87 -7.14 -1.31
CA HIS A 181 -11.04 -6.71 -2.69
C HIS A 181 -12.48 -6.20 -2.91
N ARG A 182 -12.66 -4.91 -2.69
CA ARG A 182 -13.96 -4.22 -2.79
C ARG A 182 -14.41 -4.06 -4.24
N ILE A 183 -13.55 -3.57 -5.13
CA ILE A 183 -13.90 -3.33 -6.54
C ILE A 183 -13.33 -4.46 -7.39
N ARG A 184 -14.19 -5.26 -8.01
CA ARG A 184 -13.79 -6.48 -8.72
C ARG A 184 -14.45 -6.54 -10.08
N THR A 185 -13.82 -5.89 -11.06
CA THR A 185 -14.29 -5.90 -12.44
C THR A 185 -13.30 -6.65 -13.33
N LYS A 186 -13.67 -6.90 -14.59
CA LYS A 186 -12.78 -7.52 -15.59
C LYS A 186 -11.52 -6.70 -15.87
N GLN A 187 -11.56 -5.38 -15.70
CA GLN A 187 -10.47 -4.47 -16.06
C GLN A 187 -9.85 -3.73 -14.88
N PHE A 188 -10.50 -3.76 -13.72
CA PHE A 188 -10.05 -3.02 -12.55
C PHE A 188 -10.27 -3.83 -11.28
N ASP A 189 -9.24 -3.88 -10.44
CA ASP A 189 -9.22 -4.51 -9.13
C ASP A 189 -8.84 -3.45 -8.09
N GLY A 190 -9.65 -3.27 -7.05
CA GLY A 190 -9.41 -2.31 -5.98
C GLY A 190 -9.64 -2.92 -4.62
N TRP A 191 -8.72 -2.70 -3.69
CA TRP A 191 -8.73 -3.31 -2.37
C TRP A 191 -8.29 -2.33 -1.29
N TRP A 192 -8.72 -2.63 -0.07
CA TRP A 192 -8.16 -2.06 1.16
C TRP A 192 -7.77 -3.21 2.09
N GLY A 193 -6.85 -2.97 3.01
CA GLY A 193 -6.36 -4.00 3.91
C GLY A 193 -5.89 -3.45 5.25
N LEU A 194 -5.94 -4.30 6.26
CA LEU A 194 -5.50 -4.00 7.62
C LEU A 194 -4.55 -5.09 8.08
N GLY A 195 -3.62 -4.74 8.96
CA GLY A 195 -2.76 -5.73 9.58
C GLY A 195 -1.67 -5.11 10.43
N ALA A 196 -0.49 -5.70 10.40
CA ALA A 196 0.63 -5.30 11.24
C ALA A 196 1.93 -5.33 10.48
N SER A 197 2.87 -4.50 10.90
CA SER A 197 4.23 -4.51 10.40
C SER A 197 5.22 -4.51 11.56
N TYR A 198 6.38 -5.10 11.33
CA TYR A 198 7.50 -5.11 12.25
C TYR A 198 8.70 -4.50 11.54
N VAL A 199 9.35 -3.53 12.19
CA VAL A 199 10.54 -2.85 11.68
C VAL A 199 11.72 -3.33 12.49
N ASP A 200 12.55 -4.14 11.83
CA ASP A 200 13.76 -4.72 12.38
C ASP A 200 14.96 -3.77 12.23
N GLY A 201 16.13 -4.17 12.71
CA GLY A 201 17.33 -3.35 12.73
C GLY A 201 17.48 -2.67 14.09
N ASN A 202 17.81 -1.38 14.11
CA ASN A 202 17.91 -0.68 15.38
C ASN A 202 16.54 -0.37 15.99
N VAL A 203 15.46 -0.24 15.20
CA VAL A 203 14.14 0.20 15.71
C VAL A 203 13.50 -0.84 16.62
N ASP A 204 13.43 -2.09 16.18
CA ASP A 204 12.85 -3.26 16.88
C ASP A 204 11.46 -2.94 17.45
N ASP A 205 10.50 -2.68 16.55
CA ASP A 205 9.15 -2.30 16.97
C ASP A 205 8.03 -2.73 16.01
N PHE A 206 6.84 -2.92 16.59
CA PHE A 206 5.63 -3.32 15.89
C PHE A 206 4.71 -2.12 15.64
N GLY A 207 3.99 -2.17 14.53
CA GLY A 207 3.04 -1.15 14.14
C GLY A 207 1.78 -1.71 13.51
N PHE A 208 0.69 -0.97 13.65
CA PHE A 208 -0.54 -1.24 12.94
C PHE A 208 -0.45 -0.73 11.51
N SER A 209 -0.92 -1.51 10.53
CA SER A 209 -0.79 -1.21 9.11
C SER A 209 -2.12 -1.12 8.41
N LEU A 210 -2.29 -0.06 7.62
CA LEU A 210 -3.39 0.18 6.69
C LEU A 210 -2.85 0.10 5.26
N GLY A 211 -3.55 -0.59 4.38
CA GLY A 211 -3.19 -0.72 2.97
C GLY A 211 -4.35 -0.33 2.06
N LEU A 212 -4.03 0.31 0.95
CA LEU A 212 -4.93 0.59 -0.16
C LEU A 212 -4.22 0.21 -1.44
N GLY A 213 -4.91 -0.41 -2.39
CA GLY A 213 -4.31 -0.69 -3.68
C GLY A 213 -5.31 -0.85 -4.80
N ALA A 214 -4.82 -0.64 -6.01
CA ALA A 214 -5.59 -0.73 -7.23
C ALA A 214 -4.73 -1.25 -8.39
N GLU A 215 -5.34 -2.04 -9.27
CA GLU A 215 -4.73 -2.51 -10.50
C GLU A 215 -5.69 -2.32 -11.67
N LEU A 216 -5.20 -1.62 -12.70
CA LEU A 216 -5.91 -1.35 -13.96
C LEU A 216 -5.30 -2.17 -15.10
N PHE A 217 -6.13 -3.00 -15.72
CA PHE A 217 -5.79 -3.86 -16.85
C PHE A 217 -6.16 -3.16 -18.16
N LEU A 218 -5.15 -2.52 -18.78
CA LEU A 218 -5.31 -1.70 -19.98
C LEU A 218 -5.66 -2.53 -21.24
N GLY A 219 -5.39 -3.82 -21.21
CA GLY A 219 -5.47 -4.71 -22.36
C GLY A 219 -4.27 -5.64 -22.37
N LYS A 220 -4.45 -6.85 -22.91
CA LYS A 220 -3.39 -7.86 -22.89
C LYS A 220 -2.11 -7.32 -23.56
N PRO A 221 -0.92 -7.50 -22.97
CA PRO A 221 -0.61 -8.18 -21.70
C PRO A 221 -0.19 -7.20 -20.57
N ILE A 222 -0.72 -5.97 -20.52
CA ILE A 222 -0.18 -4.90 -19.66
C ILE A 222 -1.18 -4.50 -18.57
N SER A 223 -0.71 -4.28 -17.34
CA SER A 223 -1.47 -3.57 -16.30
C SER A 223 -0.64 -2.49 -15.62
N ILE A 224 -1.33 -1.58 -14.92
CA ILE A 224 -0.74 -0.59 -14.02
C ILE A 224 -1.28 -0.87 -12.63
N GLU A 225 -0.39 -0.99 -11.65
CA GLU A 225 -0.68 -1.30 -10.26
C GLU A 225 -0.17 -0.17 -9.37
N ALA A 226 -0.98 0.27 -8.41
CA ALA A 226 -0.62 1.27 -7.42
C ALA A 226 -1.03 0.79 -6.02
N ASN A 227 -0.10 0.79 -5.08
CA ASN A 227 -0.29 0.35 -3.70
C ASN A 227 0.23 1.41 -2.73
N TYR A 228 -0.51 1.66 -1.67
CA TYR A 228 -0.15 2.55 -0.58
C TYR A 228 -0.35 1.84 0.75
N ASN A 229 0.73 1.69 1.52
CA ASN A 229 0.71 1.13 2.86
C ASN A 229 1.16 2.20 3.85
N GLN A 230 0.39 2.39 4.91
CA GLN A 230 0.68 3.28 6.03
C GLN A 230 0.76 2.46 7.31
N THR A 231 1.91 2.51 7.98
CA THR A 231 2.17 1.79 9.22
C THR A 231 2.37 2.78 10.36
N PHE A 232 1.64 2.63 11.45
CA PHE A 232 1.74 3.46 12.65
C PHE A 232 2.60 2.77 13.71
N ILE A 233 3.76 3.35 14.04
CA ILE A 233 4.71 2.86 15.06
C ILE A 233 5.06 4.02 15.97
N ASN A 234 4.83 3.92 17.28
CA ASN A 234 5.22 4.92 18.28
C ASN A 234 4.90 6.38 17.90
N ASN A 235 3.64 6.65 17.53
CA ASN A 235 3.14 7.95 17.05
C ASN A 235 3.77 8.46 15.74
N ASN A 236 4.54 7.62 15.04
CA ASN A 236 5.04 7.87 13.70
C ASN A 236 4.32 7.06 12.65
N ALA A 237 4.33 7.58 11.43
CA ALA A 237 3.83 6.89 10.26
C ALA A 237 4.97 6.56 9.31
N ILE A 238 5.12 5.27 8.99
CA ILE A 238 5.89 4.81 7.84
C ILE A 238 4.93 4.74 6.66
N ASN A 239 5.30 5.37 5.55
CA ASN A 239 4.45 5.41 4.35
C ASN A 239 5.18 4.75 3.19
N LYS A 240 4.59 3.73 2.58
CA LYS A 240 5.13 3.03 1.41
C LYS A 240 4.16 3.19 0.25
N PHE A 241 4.55 3.93 -0.76
CA PHE A 241 3.84 4.02 -2.04
C PHE A 241 4.59 3.22 -3.10
N THR A 242 3.89 2.43 -3.90
CA THR A 242 4.46 1.64 -4.99
C THR A 242 3.59 1.81 -6.23
N ALA A 243 4.20 2.14 -7.37
CA ALA A 243 3.55 2.18 -8.67
C ALA A 243 4.33 1.27 -9.64
N LEU A 244 3.66 0.29 -10.23
CA LEU A 244 4.25 -0.70 -11.12
C LEU A 244 3.51 -0.74 -12.44
N MET A 245 4.27 -0.91 -13.52
CA MET A 245 3.78 -1.42 -14.79
C MET A 245 4.11 -2.91 -14.85
N ASN A 246 3.10 -3.71 -15.15
CA ASN A 246 3.22 -5.17 -15.17
C ASN A 246 3.02 -5.68 -16.61
N TYR A 247 3.89 -6.60 -17.03
CA TYR A 247 3.77 -7.35 -18.26
C TYR A 247 3.54 -8.84 -17.95
N TYR A 248 2.48 -9.41 -18.50
CA TYR A 248 2.05 -10.78 -18.20
C TYR A 248 2.44 -11.78 -19.30
N ASN A 249 3.22 -12.80 -18.93
CA ASN A 249 3.51 -13.97 -19.77
C ASN A 249 3.37 -15.24 -18.94
N ARG A 250 2.17 -15.83 -18.96
CA ARG A 250 1.70 -16.81 -17.96
C ARG A 250 2.68 -17.98 -17.77
N PRO A 251 2.88 -18.45 -16.52
CA PRO A 251 2.34 -17.95 -15.25
C PRO A 251 3.12 -16.75 -14.66
N PHE A 252 4.03 -16.15 -15.45
CA PHE A 252 4.95 -15.13 -14.98
C PHE A 252 4.44 -13.70 -15.21
N LYS A 253 4.86 -12.79 -14.33
CA LYS A 253 4.63 -11.35 -14.41
C LYS A 253 5.97 -10.63 -14.27
N LEU A 254 6.39 -9.90 -15.30
CA LEU A 254 7.51 -8.97 -15.19
C LEU A 254 6.98 -7.62 -14.71
N SER A 255 7.59 -7.04 -13.69
CA SER A 255 7.14 -5.78 -13.09
C SER A 255 8.27 -4.76 -13.14
N GLY A 256 7.97 -3.52 -13.50
CA GLY A 256 8.90 -2.40 -13.45
C GLY A 256 8.20 -1.14 -13.00
N GLY A 257 8.85 -0.32 -12.18
CA GLY A 257 8.22 0.89 -11.68
C GLY A 257 9.01 1.62 -10.61
N TYR A 258 8.30 2.20 -9.66
CA TYR A 258 8.85 3.07 -8.64
C TYR A 258 8.22 2.80 -7.27
N GLN A 259 9.05 2.81 -6.24
CA GLN A 259 8.64 2.69 -4.85
C GLN A 259 9.19 3.88 -4.06
N SER A 260 8.29 4.58 -3.36
CA SER A 260 8.63 5.62 -2.39
C SER A 260 8.34 5.12 -0.99
N LEU A 261 9.33 5.17 -0.12
CA LEU A 261 9.20 4.75 1.27
C LEU A 261 9.64 5.89 2.18
N LYS A 262 8.72 6.44 2.98
CA LYS A 262 9.02 7.46 3.97
C LYS A 262 9.06 6.81 5.35
N ILE A 263 10.20 6.94 6.02
CA ILE A 263 10.44 6.45 7.38
C ILE A 263 10.94 7.62 8.22
N GLY A 264 10.10 8.09 9.14
CA GLY A 264 10.32 9.36 9.85
C GLY A 264 10.56 10.50 8.86
N ASP A 265 11.73 11.15 8.96
CA ASP A 265 12.10 12.29 8.12
C ASP A 265 12.81 11.91 6.81
N GLN A 266 13.08 10.62 6.58
CA GLN A 266 13.79 10.16 5.39
C GLN A 266 12.83 9.57 4.35
N ILE A 267 13.04 9.92 3.08
CA ILE A 267 12.26 9.42 1.95
C ILE A 267 13.19 8.64 1.02
N PHE A 268 13.02 7.32 0.95
CA PHE A 268 13.67 6.43 0.00
C PHE A 268 12.89 6.42 -1.32
N SER A 269 13.61 6.62 -2.41
CA SER A 269 13.07 6.87 -3.75
C SER A 269 13.67 5.87 -4.71
N THR A 270 13.06 4.69 -4.80
CA THR A 270 13.68 3.53 -5.42
C THR A 270 12.95 3.11 -6.70
N PRO A 271 13.57 3.27 -7.88
CA PRO A 271 13.24 2.44 -9.03
C PRO A 271 13.24 0.95 -8.66
N THR A 272 12.32 0.19 -9.27
CA THR A 272 12.17 -1.23 -8.99
C THR A 272 11.92 -2.04 -10.25
N ILE A 273 12.49 -3.24 -10.28
CA ILE A 273 12.24 -4.26 -11.30
C ILE A 273 12.09 -5.61 -10.61
N GLY A 274 11.22 -6.47 -11.12
CA GLY A 274 11.09 -7.80 -10.57
C GLY A 274 10.26 -8.77 -11.38
N LEU A 275 10.17 -9.97 -10.83
CA LEU A 275 9.49 -11.11 -11.41
C LEU A 275 8.50 -11.66 -10.38
N SER A 276 7.32 -12.01 -10.85
CA SER A 276 6.33 -12.75 -10.07
C SER A 276 5.93 -14.02 -10.80
N VAL A 277 5.53 -15.01 -10.02
CA VAL A 277 4.92 -16.25 -10.48
C VAL A 277 3.62 -16.47 -9.72
N SER A 278 2.56 -16.84 -10.44
CA SER A 278 1.27 -17.17 -9.85
C SER A 278 0.97 -18.66 -10.03
N PHE A 279 0.24 -19.26 -9.09
CA PHE A 279 -0.23 -20.65 -9.11
C PHE A 279 -1.60 -20.78 -8.46
#